data_AF-A0A3P8U9J6-F1
#
_entry.id   AF-A0A3P8U9J6-F1
#
_cell.length_a   1.000
_cell.length_b   1.000
_cell.length_c   1.000
_cell.angle_alpha   90.00
_cell.angle_beta   90.00
_cell.angle_gamma   90.00
#
_symmetry.space_group_name_H-M   'P 1'
#
loop_
_entity.id
_entity.type
_entity.pdbx_description
1 polymer ?
#
loop_
_entity_poly.entity_id
_entity_poly.type
_entity_poly.pdbx_seq_one_letter_code
_entity_poly.pdbx_strand_id
1 'polypeptide(L)'
;MEAVCEDDLCWLQLEDFRMLLIKTIDPSRITPYLRQCQVISAEDEEQLFNDPALVVRRRKVGALLDTLQRTGVKGYTAFLESLELDYPDLYRRITGKEPNKTFSILIDTAGESGLTQFLMSELSRLQRALQDERRRRQQACSVAKEQEAWTRQQQLRDHELRKLTERVQKIREERERLSEEVKQLRDHNYSLMADINSLNQERSNALLANRDLQIEVERLRHTVLRAENQTRLLRRRTLRPLQESRSLALPTGTFFHPNRPEEPKEEKQEEKEEEPKEEKKEEMQQQEGPGLPHMNLLTTVFRLRRELHRAEEQRTRSVEVKEELELRCAQLKGDAKIYRQQNKQTLRQLEEVIRERDKALTSRAEQQEEARLLLQEKDQYREQVRQLTEQSDRLELLLLKTQGEELQLRTRLRRITCNSYQCERSVSSEEEEEPTDSAAKGSSEEVRSGTSGENEEAAAHQQQLSSSVGEPESEHKASNAASWQEEQTDSCLRGRLNFFYRRKRALRSKFTSKEFTAGNLDDSSDITDSD
;
A
#
# COMPACT_ATOMS: atom_id res chain seq x y z
N MET A 1 -72.74 80.22 20.17
CA MET A 1 -72.57 79.03 19.31
C MET A 1 -71.55 79.42 18.28
N GLU A 2 -70.29 79.09 18.55
CA GLU A 2 -69.16 79.37 17.67
C GLU A 2 -69.33 78.56 16.39
N ALA A 3 -69.11 79.22 15.25
CA ALA A 3 -69.07 78.56 13.96
C ALA A 3 -67.94 77.54 13.98
N VAL A 4 -68.27 76.25 13.83
CA VAL A 4 -67.28 75.22 13.54
C VAL A 4 -66.62 75.62 12.22
N CYS A 5 -65.34 75.98 12.26
CA CYS A 5 -64.59 76.35 11.08
C CYS A 5 -64.56 75.17 10.09
N GLU A 6 -64.75 75.43 8.79
CA GLU A 6 -64.72 74.39 7.74
C GLU A 6 -63.43 73.54 7.77
N ASP A 7 -62.35 74.10 8.30
CA ASP A 7 -61.07 73.48 8.60
C ASP A 7 -61.17 72.23 9.48
N ASP A 8 -61.98 72.24 10.54
CA ASP A 8 -62.09 71.14 11.50
C ASP A 8 -62.82 69.92 10.91
N LEU A 9 -63.73 70.16 9.96
CA LEU A 9 -64.49 69.12 9.27
C LEU A 9 -63.63 68.32 8.28
N CYS A 10 -62.67 68.97 7.62
CA CYS A 10 -61.75 68.32 6.67
C CYS A 10 -60.80 67.34 7.37
N TRP A 11 -60.21 67.75 8.49
CA TRP A 11 -59.27 66.90 9.24
C TRP A 11 -59.96 65.74 9.97
N LEU A 12 -61.23 65.89 10.39
CA LEU A 12 -62.01 64.78 10.97
C LEU A 12 -62.13 63.59 10.01
N GLN A 13 -62.25 63.84 8.71
CA GLN A 13 -62.32 62.78 7.69
C GLN A 13 -60.99 62.02 7.56
N LEU A 14 -59.85 62.70 7.70
CA LEU A 14 -58.53 62.06 7.71
C LEU A 14 -58.27 61.25 8.99
N GLU A 15 -58.85 61.69 10.11
CA GLU A 15 -58.68 61.04 11.41
C GLU A 15 -59.24 59.61 11.40
N ASP A 16 -60.35 59.36 10.68
CA ASP A 16 -60.91 58.02 10.44
C ASP A 16 -59.91 57.07 9.74
N PHE A 17 -58.97 57.62 8.97
CA PHE A 17 -57.91 56.88 8.28
C PHE A 17 -56.54 57.01 8.95
N ARG A 18 -56.42 57.64 10.12
CA ARG A 18 -55.14 57.91 10.79
C ARG A 18 -54.27 56.66 10.95
N MET A 19 -54.87 55.56 11.37
CA MET A 19 -54.14 54.30 11.56
C MET A 19 -53.61 53.71 10.25
N LEU A 20 -54.33 53.90 9.15
CA LEU A 20 -53.89 53.48 7.82
C LEU A 20 -52.71 54.34 7.39
N LEU A 21 -52.87 55.67 7.44
CA LEU A 21 -51.86 56.68 7.10
C LEU A 21 -50.54 56.44 7.84
N ILE A 22 -50.59 56.33 9.17
CA ILE A 22 -49.43 56.08 10.02
C ILE A 22 -48.72 54.78 9.67
N LYS A 23 -49.45 53.74 9.26
CA LYS A 23 -48.87 52.43 8.95
C LYS A 23 -48.22 52.39 7.58
N THR A 24 -48.72 53.14 6.61
CA THR A 24 -48.30 53.06 5.20
C THR A 24 -47.32 54.15 4.78
N ILE A 25 -47.38 55.35 5.38
CA ILE A 25 -46.59 56.49 4.92
C ILE A 25 -45.17 56.44 5.46
N ASP A 26 -44.21 56.71 4.59
CA ASP A 26 -42.86 57.13 4.93
C ASP A 26 -42.79 58.67 4.93
N PRO A 27 -42.55 59.31 6.09
CA PRO A 27 -42.56 60.77 6.21
C PRO A 27 -41.49 61.42 5.32
N SER A 28 -40.32 60.79 5.16
CA SER A 28 -39.22 61.26 4.31
C SER A 28 -39.56 61.40 2.83
N ARG A 29 -40.64 60.77 2.35
CA ARG A 29 -41.09 60.89 0.96
C ARG A 29 -41.92 62.16 0.75
N ILE A 30 -42.84 62.45 1.67
CA ILE A 30 -43.82 63.54 1.52
C ILE A 30 -43.38 64.87 2.16
N THR A 31 -42.53 64.85 3.19
CA THR A 31 -42.07 66.07 3.88
C THR A 31 -41.41 67.10 2.95
N PRO A 32 -40.58 66.72 1.95
CA PRO A 32 -40.00 67.70 1.01
C PRO A 32 -41.05 68.51 0.24
N TYR A 33 -42.12 67.85 -0.21
CA TYR A 33 -43.23 68.50 -0.91
C TYR A 33 -44.00 69.45 0.02
N LEU A 34 -44.30 68.99 1.23
CA LEU A 34 -45.03 69.76 2.25
C LEU A 34 -44.26 71.00 2.72
N ARG A 35 -42.93 70.88 2.82
CA ARG A 35 -42.04 72.02 3.09
C ARG A 35 -42.09 73.04 1.97
N GLN A 36 -42.12 72.60 0.71
CA GLN A 36 -42.16 73.50 -0.44
C GLN A 36 -43.52 74.20 -0.59
N CYS A 37 -44.60 73.56 -0.12
CA CYS A 37 -45.92 74.16 0.05
C CYS A 37 -46.03 75.13 1.26
N GLN A 38 -44.95 75.30 2.03
CA GLN A 38 -44.91 76.11 3.26
C GLN A 38 -46.01 75.75 4.27
N VAL A 39 -46.33 74.46 4.39
CA VAL A 39 -47.23 73.92 5.43
C VAL A 39 -46.45 73.26 6.57
N ILE A 40 -45.13 73.14 6.40
CA ILE A 40 -44.17 72.65 7.40
C ILE A 40 -42.95 73.56 7.32
N SER A 41 -42.47 74.07 8.45
CA SER A 41 -41.25 74.88 8.50
C SER A 41 -39.99 74.01 8.45
N ALA A 42 -38.83 74.62 8.15
CA ALA A 42 -37.55 73.92 8.21
C ALA A 42 -37.23 73.41 9.63
N GLU A 43 -37.68 74.14 10.66
CA GLU A 43 -37.53 73.75 12.07
C GLU A 43 -38.41 72.54 12.41
N ASP A 44 -39.66 72.51 11.91
CA ASP A 44 -40.57 71.37 12.07
C ASP A 44 -40.03 70.11 11.38
N GLU A 45 -39.43 70.25 10.19
CA GLU A 45 -38.77 69.15 9.47
C GLU A 45 -37.58 68.60 10.26
N GLU A 46 -36.72 69.48 10.77
CA GLU A 46 -35.56 69.08 11.58
C GLU A 46 -36.01 68.36 12.87
N GLN A 47 -37.00 68.91 13.57
CA GLN A 47 -37.59 68.29 14.75
C GLN A 47 -38.22 66.93 14.42
N LEU A 48 -38.92 66.79 13.30
CA LEU A 48 -39.54 65.54 12.87
C LEU A 48 -38.51 64.42 12.62
N PHE A 49 -37.35 64.73 12.01
CA PHE A 49 -36.35 63.73 11.66
C PHE A 49 -35.32 63.47 12.75
N ASN A 50 -34.96 64.48 13.54
CA ASN A 50 -33.86 64.43 14.52
C ASN A 50 -34.31 64.29 15.99
N ASP A 51 -35.61 64.38 16.30
CA ASP A 51 -36.11 64.18 17.67
C ASP A 51 -35.89 62.72 18.15
N PRO A 52 -35.12 62.51 19.24
CA PRO A 52 -34.93 61.19 19.84
C PRO A 52 -36.22 60.51 20.33
N ALA A 53 -37.30 61.26 20.59
CA ALA A 53 -38.59 60.70 20.98
C ALA A 53 -39.36 60.06 19.80
N LEU A 54 -39.01 60.42 18.56
CA LEU A 54 -39.67 60.01 17.33
C LEU A 54 -38.87 58.94 16.54
N VAL A 55 -38.15 58.03 17.19
CA VAL A 55 -37.37 56.96 16.49
C VAL A 55 -38.23 56.09 15.57
N VAL A 56 -39.48 55.82 15.97
CA VAL A 56 -40.39 54.94 15.26
C VAL A 56 -41.09 55.70 14.14
N ARG A 57 -40.95 55.23 12.88
CA ARG A 57 -41.61 55.81 11.69
C ARG A 57 -43.09 56.16 11.92
N ARG A 58 -43.84 55.27 12.55
CA ARG A 58 -45.27 55.49 12.84
C ARG A 58 -45.51 56.72 13.72
N ARG A 59 -44.66 56.95 14.73
CA ARG A 59 -44.75 58.14 15.58
C ARG A 59 -44.37 59.40 14.83
N LYS A 60 -43.37 59.32 13.92
CA LYS A 60 -43.04 60.43 13.00
C LYS A 60 -44.25 60.83 12.15
N VAL A 61 -44.93 59.87 11.52
CA VAL A 61 -46.12 60.18 10.71
C VAL A 61 -47.25 60.76 11.56
N GLY A 62 -47.46 60.25 12.78
CA GLY A 62 -48.45 60.82 13.71
C GLY A 62 -48.14 62.29 14.05
N ALA A 63 -46.90 62.59 14.45
CA ALA A 63 -46.46 63.95 14.75
C ALA A 63 -46.55 64.88 13.52
N LEU A 64 -46.21 64.37 12.33
CA LEU A 64 -46.35 65.08 11.06
C LEU A 64 -47.80 65.48 10.78
N LEU A 65 -48.75 64.57 10.96
CA LEU A 65 -50.18 64.85 10.81
C LEU A 65 -50.66 65.91 11.81
N ASP A 66 -50.20 65.81 13.07
CA ASP A 66 -50.56 66.76 14.12
C ASP A 66 -49.99 68.16 13.84
N THR A 67 -48.82 68.26 13.21
CA THR A 67 -48.24 69.52 12.75
C THR A 67 -49.01 70.11 11.58
N LEU A 68 -49.37 69.29 10.59
CA LEU A 68 -50.16 69.74 9.44
C LEU A 68 -51.56 70.21 9.83
N GLN A 69 -52.18 69.57 10.83
CA GLN A 69 -53.50 69.98 11.34
C GLN A 69 -53.51 71.44 11.83
N ARG A 70 -52.39 71.93 12.38
CA ARG A 70 -52.25 73.34 12.84
C ARG A 70 -52.24 74.35 11.70
N THR A 71 -52.06 73.90 10.45
CA THR A 71 -52.02 74.74 9.26
C THR A 71 -53.36 74.80 8.51
N GLY A 72 -54.42 74.23 9.08
CA GLY A 72 -55.80 74.36 8.60
C GLY A 72 -56.05 73.68 7.25
N VAL A 73 -56.95 74.26 6.45
CA VAL A 73 -57.30 73.72 5.11
C VAL A 73 -56.09 73.67 4.17
N LYS A 74 -55.13 74.58 4.30
CA LYS A 74 -53.90 74.60 3.48
C LYS A 74 -53.04 73.35 3.72
N GLY A 75 -52.90 72.94 4.98
CA GLY A 75 -52.21 71.70 5.34
C GLY A 75 -52.92 70.46 4.83
N TYR A 76 -54.26 70.48 4.91
CA TYR A 76 -55.11 69.37 4.46
C TYR A 76 -54.97 69.15 2.96
N THR A 77 -55.09 70.21 2.16
CA THR A 77 -54.96 70.14 0.70
C THR A 77 -53.54 69.77 0.29
N ALA A 78 -52.49 70.40 0.84
CA ALA A 78 -51.11 70.04 0.56
C ALA A 78 -50.77 68.59 0.94
N PHE A 79 -51.34 68.09 2.03
CA PHE A 79 -51.20 66.69 2.42
C PHE A 79 -51.83 65.75 1.39
N LEU A 80 -53.06 66.00 0.97
CA LEU A 80 -53.73 65.21 -0.06
C LEU A 80 -52.98 65.24 -1.40
N GLU A 81 -52.47 66.40 -1.83
CA GLU A 81 -51.62 66.52 -3.02
C GLU A 81 -50.34 65.68 -2.91
N SER A 82 -49.71 65.65 -1.73
CA SER A 82 -48.54 64.79 -1.48
C SER A 82 -48.87 63.30 -1.59
N LEU A 83 -50.08 62.89 -1.18
CA LEU A 83 -50.55 61.52 -1.33
C LEU A 83 -50.87 61.16 -2.77
N GLU A 84 -51.42 62.09 -3.55
CA GLU A 84 -51.63 61.89 -5.00
C GLU A 84 -50.31 61.64 -5.74
N LEU A 85 -49.24 62.29 -5.31
CA LEU A 85 -47.91 62.16 -5.90
C LEU A 85 -47.23 60.84 -5.50
N ASP A 86 -47.09 60.59 -4.19
CA ASP A 86 -46.24 59.52 -3.67
C ASP A 86 -46.98 58.21 -3.33
N TYR A 87 -48.28 58.28 -3.08
CA TYR A 87 -49.12 57.15 -2.63
C TYR A 87 -50.50 57.15 -3.31
N PRO A 88 -50.59 57.00 -4.64
CA PRO A 88 -51.84 57.14 -5.39
C PRO A 88 -52.94 56.16 -4.93
N ASP A 89 -52.57 54.94 -4.54
CA ASP A 89 -53.53 53.95 -4.02
C ASP A 89 -54.05 54.30 -2.61
N LEU A 90 -53.23 54.97 -1.80
CA LEU A 90 -53.62 55.45 -0.47
C LEU A 90 -54.56 56.65 -0.59
N TYR A 91 -54.27 57.57 -1.51
CA TYR A 91 -55.15 58.69 -1.83
C TYR A 91 -56.54 58.19 -2.28
N ARG A 92 -56.59 57.31 -3.29
CA ARG A 92 -57.85 56.75 -3.81
C ARG A 92 -58.70 56.10 -2.71
N ARG A 93 -58.04 55.46 -1.74
CA ARG A 93 -58.70 54.79 -0.61
C ARG A 93 -59.29 55.75 0.42
N ILE A 94 -58.70 56.93 0.59
CA ILE A 94 -59.12 57.92 1.60
C ILE A 94 -60.19 58.85 1.04
N THR A 95 -60.00 59.34 -0.19
CA THR A 95 -60.88 60.36 -0.80
C THR A 95 -61.95 59.77 -1.71
N GLY A 96 -61.79 58.51 -2.15
CA GLY A 96 -62.66 57.86 -3.13
C GLY A 96 -62.54 58.43 -4.55
N LYS A 97 -61.57 59.32 -4.79
CA LYS A 97 -61.35 59.99 -6.08
C LYS A 97 -60.09 59.45 -6.76
N GLU A 98 -60.04 59.55 -8.09
CA GLU A 98 -58.81 59.27 -8.83
C GLU A 98 -57.76 60.37 -8.57
N PRO A 99 -56.49 60.00 -8.37
CA PRO A 99 -55.41 60.96 -8.15
C PRO A 99 -55.14 61.72 -9.46
N ASN A 100 -55.32 63.04 -9.43
CA ASN A 100 -55.13 63.89 -10.60
C ASN A 100 -53.76 64.59 -10.61
N LYS A 101 -52.96 64.41 -9.55
CA LYS A 101 -51.63 65.00 -9.34
C LYS A 101 -51.69 66.52 -9.46
N THR A 102 -52.64 67.11 -8.74
CA THR A 102 -52.79 68.56 -8.67
C THR A 102 -51.75 69.16 -7.75
N PHE A 103 -51.16 70.28 -8.16
CA PHE A 103 -50.13 71.02 -7.41
C PHE A 103 -50.65 72.42 -7.05
N SER A 104 -51.92 72.52 -6.66
CA SER A 104 -52.61 73.80 -6.47
C SER A 104 -51.97 74.63 -5.36
N ILE A 105 -51.57 74.01 -4.25
CA ILE A 105 -50.91 74.73 -3.15
C ILE A 105 -49.48 75.11 -3.51
N LEU A 106 -48.74 74.24 -4.20
CA LEU A 106 -47.38 74.53 -4.64
C LEU A 106 -47.35 75.67 -5.68
N ILE A 107 -48.31 75.70 -6.60
CA ILE A 107 -48.44 76.78 -7.59
C ILE A 107 -48.87 78.09 -6.92
N ASP A 108 -49.80 78.06 -5.97
CA ASP A 108 -50.24 79.26 -5.23
C ASP A 108 -49.12 79.86 -4.36
N THR A 109 -48.26 79.00 -3.78
CA THR A 109 -47.18 79.44 -2.88
C THR A 109 -45.87 79.80 -3.59
N ALA A 110 -45.51 79.08 -4.64
CA ALA A 110 -44.21 79.21 -5.31
C ALA A 110 -44.30 79.55 -6.81
N GLY A 111 -45.51 79.64 -7.38
CA GLY A 111 -45.74 79.84 -8.80
C GLY A 111 -45.46 78.59 -9.67
N GLU A 112 -45.82 78.66 -10.94
CA GLU A 112 -45.55 77.60 -11.94
C GLU A 112 -44.04 77.35 -12.13
N SER A 113 -43.23 78.39 -11.98
CA SER A 113 -41.77 78.30 -12.00
C SER A 113 -41.22 77.50 -10.81
N GLY A 114 -41.81 77.66 -9.61
CA GLY A 114 -41.46 76.90 -8.41
C GLY A 114 -41.81 75.41 -8.52
N LEU A 115 -42.97 75.08 -9.12
CA LEU A 115 -43.34 73.70 -9.43
C LEU A 115 -42.36 73.06 -10.43
N THR A 116 -42.00 73.79 -11.50
CA THR A 116 -41.05 73.31 -12.50
C THR A 116 -39.68 73.02 -11.88
N GLN A 117 -39.20 73.90 -11.00
CA GLN A 117 -37.94 73.72 -10.26
C GLN A 117 -37.98 72.49 -9.35
N PHE A 118 -39.09 72.28 -8.62
CA PHE A 118 -39.28 71.08 -7.79
C PHE A 118 -39.18 69.80 -8.62
N LEU A 119 -39.96 69.72 -9.70
CA LEU A 119 -39.99 68.54 -10.58
C LEU A 119 -38.61 68.27 -11.21
N MET A 120 -37.90 69.30 -11.67
CA MET A 120 -36.53 69.16 -12.19
C MET A 120 -35.55 68.66 -11.13
N SER A 121 -35.66 69.14 -9.89
CA SER A 121 -34.82 68.67 -8.78
C SER A 121 -35.10 67.21 -8.42
N GLU A 122 -36.37 66.79 -8.48
CA GLU A 122 -36.81 65.42 -8.22
C GLU A 122 -36.41 64.45 -9.34
N LEU A 123 -36.56 64.86 -10.60
CA LEU A 123 -36.04 64.11 -11.75
C LEU A 123 -34.53 63.92 -11.64
N SER A 124 -33.79 64.98 -11.29
CA SER A 124 -32.34 64.91 -11.07
C SER A 124 -31.95 64.00 -9.90
N ARG A 125 -32.77 63.95 -8.83
CA ARG A 125 -32.58 63.05 -7.68
C ARG A 125 -32.81 61.60 -8.07
N LEU A 126 -33.90 61.30 -8.78
CA LEU A 126 -34.22 59.94 -9.24
C LEU A 126 -33.21 59.43 -10.27
N GLN A 127 -32.74 60.30 -11.17
CA GLN A 127 -31.69 59.96 -12.13
C GLN A 127 -30.38 59.59 -11.43
N ARG A 128 -29.98 60.36 -10.41
CA ARG A 128 -28.82 60.01 -9.55
C ARG A 128 -29.02 58.69 -8.81
N ALA A 129 -30.18 58.48 -8.18
CA ALA A 129 -30.48 57.24 -7.48
C ALA A 129 -30.45 56.01 -8.41
N LEU A 130 -30.94 56.14 -9.65
CA LEU A 130 -30.86 55.09 -10.66
C LEU A 130 -29.41 54.80 -11.09
N GLN A 131 -28.60 55.85 -11.27
CA GLN A 131 -27.17 55.71 -11.58
C GLN A 131 -26.42 55.03 -10.44
N ASP A 132 -26.69 55.40 -9.19
CA ASP A 132 -26.10 54.79 -8.00
C ASP A 132 -26.48 53.31 -7.87
N GLU A 133 -27.75 52.98 -8.09
CA GLU A 133 -28.20 51.58 -8.12
C GLU A 133 -27.59 50.77 -9.27
N ARG A 134 -27.33 51.38 -10.42
CA ARG A 134 -26.58 50.74 -11.51
C ARG A 134 -25.12 50.49 -11.11
N ARG A 135 -24.45 51.47 -10.49
CA ARG A 135 -23.08 51.34 -9.98
C ARG A 135 -22.98 50.25 -8.91
N ARG A 136 -23.90 50.22 -7.94
CA ARG A 136 -23.97 49.18 -6.90
C ARG A 136 -24.15 47.78 -7.50
N ARG A 137 -25.05 47.61 -8.47
CA ARG A 137 -25.22 46.32 -9.16
C ARG A 137 -23.96 45.89 -9.92
N GLN A 138 -23.28 46.82 -10.60
CA GLN A 138 -22.03 46.53 -11.30
C GLN A 138 -20.92 46.10 -10.33
N GLN A 139 -20.77 46.79 -9.19
CA GLN A 139 -19.84 46.42 -8.13
C GLN A 139 -20.16 45.05 -7.51
N ALA A 140 -21.44 44.77 -7.24
CA ALA A 140 -21.85 43.46 -6.73
C ALA A 140 -21.50 42.34 -7.73
N CYS A 141 -21.75 42.56 -9.03
CA CYS A 141 -21.38 41.63 -10.09
C CYS A 141 -19.87 41.43 -10.23
N SER A 142 -19.05 42.48 -10.04
CA SER A 142 -17.59 42.33 -10.08
C SER A 142 -17.08 41.52 -8.90
N VAL A 143 -17.56 41.83 -7.68
CA VAL A 143 -17.22 41.08 -6.46
C VAL A 143 -17.62 39.61 -6.58
N ALA A 144 -18.81 39.30 -7.10
CA ALA A 144 -19.25 37.93 -7.31
C ALA A 144 -18.32 37.16 -8.27
N LYS A 145 -17.92 37.78 -9.38
CA LYS A 145 -16.99 37.18 -10.36
C LYS A 145 -15.59 36.95 -9.77
N GLU A 146 -15.10 37.88 -8.94
CA GLU A 146 -13.83 37.71 -8.23
C GLU A 146 -13.90 36.58 -7.20
N GLN A 147 -14.99 36.49 -6.46
CA GLN A 147 -15.23 35.41 -5.50
C GLN A 147 -15.29 34.04 -6.19
N GLU A 148 -15.95 33.93 -7.34
CA GLU A 148 -15.97 32.69 -8.13
C GLU A 148 -14.57 32.30 -8.60
N ALA A 149 -13.79 33.26 -9.11
CA ALA A 149 -12.42 33.01 -9.55
C ALA A 149 -11.53 32.55 -8.41
N TRP A 150 -11.64 33.21 -7.24
CA TRP A 150 -10.92 32.81 -6.03
C TRP A 150 -11.31 31.40 -5.58
N THR A 151 -12.60 31.07 -5.59
CA THR A 151 -13.09 29.74 -5.21
C THR A 151 -12.56 28.65 -6.15
N ARG A 152 -12.57 28.88 -7.47
CA ARG A 152 -12.00 27.93 -8.44
C ARG A 152 -10.50 27.76 -8.26
N GLN A 153 -9.77 28.83 -7.99
CA GLN A 153 -8.34 28.76 -7.72
C GLN A 153 -8.04 27.97 -6.44
N GLN A 154 -8.83 28.19 -5.37
CA GLN A 154 -8.71 27.44 -4.14
C GLN A 154 -8.99 25.95 -4.36
N GLN A 155 -10.03 25.60 -5.13
CA GLN A 155 -10.35 24.21 -5.45
C GLN A 155 -9.20 23.48 -6.16
N LEU A 156 -8.52 24.15 -7.10
CA LEU A 156 -7.35 23.56 -7.76
C LEU A 156 -6.19 23.36 -6.79
N ARG A 157 -5.92 24.33 -5.91
CA ARG A 157 -4.87 24.22 -4.89
C ARG A 157 -5.17 23.11 -3.89
N ASP A 158 -6.42 23.00 -3.45
CA ASP A 158 -6.85 21.90 -2.60
C ASP A 158 -6.70 20.55 -3.30
N HIS A 159 -6.97 20.48 -4.61
CA HIS A 159 -6.82 19.24 -5.38
C HIS A 159 -5.34 18.86 -5.57
N GLU A 160 -4.45 19.82 -5.87
CA GLU A 160 -2.99 19.60 -5.88
C GLU A 160 -2.49 19.07 -4.53
N LEU A 161 -2.90 19.71 -3.43
CA LEU A 161 -2.51 19.31 -2.08
C LEU A 161 -3.02 17.91 -1.74
N ARG A 162 -4.27 17.58 -2.10
CA ARG A 162 -4.82 16.22 -1.93
C ARG A 162 -3.98 15.19 -2.69
N LYS A 163 -3.65 15.46 -3.95
CA LYS A 163 -2.83 14.55 -4.78
C LYS A 163 -1.42 14.34 -4.21
N LEU A 164 -0.78 15.41 -3.74
CA LEU A 164 0.51 15.30 -3.04
C LEU A 164 0.40 14.49 -1.75
N THR A 165 -0.68 14.69 -0.99
CA THR A 165 -0.93 13.96 0.26
C THR A 165 -1.16 12.48 0.00
N GLU A 166 -1.98 12.14 -1.00
CA GLU A 166 -2.23 10.76 -1.45
C GLU A 166 -0.93 10.08 -1.88
N ARG A 167 -0.06 10.77 -2.64
CA ARG A 167 1.24 10.23 -3.05
C ARG A 167 2.13 9.93 -1.85
N VAL A 168 2.22 10.84 -0.89
CA VAL A 168 3.00 10.63 0.34
C VAL A 168 2.42 9.46 1.15
N GLN A 169 1.10 9.35 1.23
CA GLN A 169 0.45 8.25 1.93
C GLN A 169 0.73 6.90 1.26
N LYS A 170 0.64 6.80 -0.07
CA LYS A 170 0.98 5.57 -0.82
C LYS A 170 2.42 5.12 -0.53
N ILE A 171 3.38 6.05 -0.57
CA ILE A 171 4.79 5.73 -0.28
C ILE A 171 4.96 5.24 1.18
N ARG A 172 4.22 5.81 2.14
CA ARG A 172 4.23 5.35 3.53
C ARG A 172 3.68 3.94 3.67
N GLU A 173 2.53 3.67 3.04
CA GLU A 173 1.91 2.34 3.04
C GLU A 173 2.82 1.30 2.38
N GLU A 174 3.48 1.62 1.27
CA GLU A 174 4.46 0.75 0.62
C GLU A 174 5.67 0.48 1.53
N ARG A 175 6.19 1.50 2.20
CA ARG A 175 7.28 1.34 3.18
C ARG A 175 6.85 0.44 4.34
N GLU A 176 5.64 0.61 4.86
CA GLU A 176 5.10 -0.23 5.94
C GLU A 176 4.95 -1.69 5.49
N ARG A 177 4.39 -1.93 4.30
CA ARG A 177 4.29 -3.27 3.71
C ARG A 177 5.65 -3.93 3.54
N LEU A 178 6.62 -3.22 2.98
CA LEU A 178 7.99 -3.73 2.82
C LEU A 178 8.65 -4.00 4.18
N SER A 179 8.38 -3.17 5.19
CA SER A 179 8.88 -3.41 6.55
C SER A 179 8.28 -4.68 7.17
N GLU A 180 7.00 -4.95 6.91
CA GLU A 180 6.34 -6.18 7.34
C GLU A 180 6.89 -7.41 6.59
N GLU A 181 7.08 -7.32 5.28
CA GLU A 181 7.70 -8.38 4.47
C GLU A 181 9.12 -8.70 4.98
N VAL A 182 9.95 -7.69 5.26
CA VAL A 182 11.29 -7.89 5.83
C VAL A 182 11.23 -8.61 7.18
N LYS A 183 10.25 -8.27 8.03
CA LYS A 183 10.04 -8.96 9.30
C LYS A 183 9.65 -10.43 9.08
N GLN A 184 8.69 -10.70 8.19
CA GLN A 184 8.26 -12.06 7.85
C GLN A 184 9.42 -12.90 7.28
N LEU A 185 10.24 -12.32 6.39
CA LEU A 185 11.41 -13.00 5.83
C LEU A 185 12.45 -13.30 6.91
N ARG A 186 12.63 -12.41 7.89
CA ARG A 186 13.51 -12.65 9.03
C ARG A 186 13.00 -13.80 9.90
N ASP A 187 11.70 -13.82 10.20
CA ASP A 187 11.08 -14.89 10.99
C ASP A 187 11.18 -16.25 10.26
N HIS A 188 10.97 -16.24 8.93
CA HIS A 188 11.16 -17.43 8.10
C HIS A 188 12.62 -17.87 8.06
N ASN A 189 13.59 -16.94 7.98
CA ASN A 189 15.01 -17.25 8.02
C ASN A 189 15.40 -17.90 9.35
N TYR A 190 14.91 -17.39 10.49
CA TYR A 190 15.13 -18.03 11.79
C TYR A 190 14.51 -19.43 11.86
N SER A 191 13.33 -19.62 11.26
CA SER A 191 12.69 -20.94 11.17
C SER A 191 13.53 -21.93 10.36
N LEU A 192 14.01 -21.53 9.17
CA LEU A 192 14.88 -22.35 8.34
C LEU A 192 16.21 -22.68 9.04
N MET A 193 16.80 -21.72 9.76
CA MET A 193 18.00 -21.97 10.56
C MET A 193 17.75 -23.00 11.66
N ALA A 194 16.58 -22.96 12.31
CA ALA A 194 16.19 -23.97 13.29
C ALA A 194 16.04 -25.36 12.65
N ASP A 195 15.39 -25.46 11.49
CA ASP A 195 15.23 -26.72 10.75
C ASP A 195 16.58 -27.29 10.30
N ILE A 196 17.49 -26.45 9.77
CA ILE A 196 18.84 -26.85 9.39
C ILE A 196 19.61 -27.38 10.60
N ASN A 197 19.49 -26.72 11.76
CA ASN A 197 20.13 -27.17 12.98
C ASN A 197 19.57 -28.54 13.42
N SER A 198 18.26 -28.74 13.37
CA SER A 198 17.62 -30.04 13.66
C SER A 198 18.12 -31.14 12.72
N LEU A 199 18.11 -30.89 11.41
CA LEU A 199 18.61 -31.85 10.41
C LEU A 199 20.10 -32.16 10.57
N ASN A 200 20.92 -31.17 10.96
CA ASN A 200 22.33 -31.38 11.25
C ASN A 200 22.54 -32.25 12.50
N GLN A 201 21.71 -32.08 13.53
CA GLN A 201 21.71 -32.96 14.71
C GLN A 201 21.31 -34.39 14.33
N GLU A 202 20.22 -34.56 13.57
CA GLU A 202 19.78 -35.87 13.06
C GLU A 202 20.86 -36.55 12.21
N ARG A 203 21.52 -35.80 11.31
CA ARG A 203 22.64 -36.30 10.50
C ARG A 203 23.80 -36.76 11.39
N SER A 204 24.16 -35.96 12.40
CA SER A 204 25.23 -36.30 13.33
C SER A 204 24.89 -37.58 14.12
N ASN A 205 23.64 -37.71 14.58
CA ASN A 205 23.15 -38.92 15.25
C ASN A 205 23.20 -40.14 14.33
N ALA A 206 22.79 -40.01 13.07
CA ALA A 206 22.86 -41.08 12.08
C ALA A 206 24.32 -41.48 11.77
N LEU A 207 25.25 -40.52 11.71
CA LEU A 207 26.68 -40.80 11.52
C LEU A 207 27.27 -41.55 12.72
N LEU A 208 26.91 -41.17 13.96
CA LEU A 208 27.32 -41.90 15.17
C LEU A 208 26.78 -43.33 15.15
N ALA A 209 25.49 -43.53 14.87
CA ALA A 209 24.90 -44.87 14.75
C ALA A 209 25.57 -45.70 13.64
N ASN A 210 25.95 -45.09 12.51
CA ASN A 210 26.70 -45.77 11.46
C ASN A 210 28.09 -46.21 11.94
N ARG A 211 28.78 -45.35 12.71
CA ARG A 211 30.08 -45.68 13.29
C ARG A 211 29.99 -46.84 14.27
N ASP A 212 28.95 -46.87 15.10
CA ASP A 212 28.70 -47.99 16.03
C ASP A 212 28.46 -49.30 15.28
N LEU A 213 27.64 -49.27 14.22
CA LEU A 213 27.42 -50.43 13.36
C LEU A 213 28.71 -50.90 12.66
N GLN A 214 29.58 -49.98 12.22
CA GLN A 214 30.88 -50.34 11.65
C GLN A 214 31.77 -51.07 12.66
N ILE A 215 31.83 -50.56 13.91
CA ILE A 215 32.57 -51.20 15.00
C ILE A 215 32.03 -52.60 15.25
N GLU A 216 30.71 -52.78 15.25
CA GLU A 216 30.09 -54.10 15.44
C GLU A 216 30.38 -55.05 14.27
N VAL A 217 30.35 -54.56 13.03
CA VAL A 217 30.78 -55.35 11.85
C VAL A 217 32.24 -55.78 11.98
N GLU A 218 33.14 -54.90 12.41
CA GLU A 218 34.53 -55.25 12.64
C GLU A 218 34.68 -56.30 13.75
N ARG A 219 33.97 -56.15 14.88
CA ARG A 219 33.95 -57.16 15.96
C ARG A 219 33.49 -58.51 15.45
N LEU A 220 32.38 -58.54 14.70
CA LEU A 220 31.86 -59.77 14.10
C LEU A 220 32.86 -60.39 13.12
N ARG A 221 33.52 -59.59 12.26
CA ARG A 221 34.60 -60.08 11.40
C ARG A 221 35.74 -60.75 12.18
N HIS A 222 36.18 -60.15 13.28
CA HIS A 222 37.21 -60.76 14.15
C HIS A 222 36.71 -62.05 14.81
N THR A 223 35.45 -62.11 15.25
CA THR A 223 34.87 -63.35 15.80
C THR A 223 34.82 -64.47 14.78
N VAL A 224 34.40 -64.19 13.55
CA VAL A 224 34.38 -65.14 12.43
C VAL A 224 35.81 -65.60 12.13
N LEU A 225 36.77 -64.68 12.00
CA LEU A 225 38.16 -65.03 11.75
C LEU A 225 38.76 -65.93 12.84
N ARG A 226 38.43 -65.69 14.12
CA ARG A 226 38.83 -66.57 15.22
C ARG A 226 38.20 -67.96 15.11
N ALA A 227 36.91 -68.04 14.84
CA ALA A 227 36.20 -69.31 14.66
C ALA A 227 36.77 -70.10 13.46
N GLU A 228 37.05 -69.43 12.34
CA GLU A 228 37.71 -70.02 11.17
C GLU A 228 39.10 -70.54 11.51
N ASN A 229 39.91 -69.78 12.23
CA ASN A 229 41.25 -70.22 12.65
C ASN A 229 41.21 -71.39 13.62
N GLN A 230 40.29 -71.41 14.57
CA GLN A 230 40.06 -72.57 15.45
C GLN A 230 39.66 -73.80 14.65
N THR A 231 38.74 -73.64 13.69
CA THR A 231 38.32 -74.72 12.78
C THR A 231 39.50 -75.23 11.93
N ARG A 232 40.33 -74.33 11.39
CA ARG A 232 41.57 -74.68 10.67
C ARG A 232 42.57 -75.42 11.56
N LEU A 233 42.77 -74.99 12.80
CA LEU A 233 43.66 -75.63 13.76
C LEU A 233 43.15 -77.03 14.14
N LEU A 234 41.85 -77.15 14.40
CA LEU A 234 41.20 -78.44 14.67
C LEU A 234 41.35 -79.37 13.48
N ARG A 235 41.14 -78.90 12.23
CA ARG A 235 41.44 -79.66 11.01
C ARG A 235 42.91 -80.09 10.96
N ARG A 236 43.88 -79.21 11.24
CA ARG A 236 45.31 -79.58 11.29
C ARG A 236 45.64 -80.59 12.39
N ARG A 237 44.98 -80.54 13.55
CA ARG A 237 45.17 -81.49 14.66
C ARG A 237 44.52 -82.84 14.39
N THR A 238 43.33 -82.86 13.80
CA THR A 238 42.66 -84.10 13.37
C THR A 238 43.33 -84.75 12.16
N LEU A 239 44.05 -83.98 11.33
CA LEU A 239 44.94 -84.51 10.28
C LEU A 239 46.32 -84.95 10.80
N ARG A 240 46.68 -84.63 12.05
CA ARG A 240 48.03 -84.93 12.58
C ARG A 240 48.31 -86.43 12.80
N PRO A 241 47.34 -87.31 13.09
CA PRO A 241 47.56 -88.76 13.02
C PRO A 241 47.86 -89.29 11.60
N LEU A 242 47.75 -88.48 10.53
CA LEU A 242 48.05 -88.89 9.15
C LEU A 242 49.23 -88.13 8.50
N GLN A 243 49.76 -87.08 9.15
CA GLN A 243 50.76 -86.18 8.55
C GLN A 243 52.11 -86.16 9.30
N GLU A 244 52.39 -87.10 10.20
CA GLU A 244 53.76 -87.26 10.72
C GLU A 244 54.68 -88.00 9.73
N SER A 245 54.16 -88.48 8.58
CA SER A 245 54.95 -89.12 7.52
C SER A 245 55.29 -88.21 6.32
N ARG A 246 54.86 -86.93 6.31
CA ARG A 246 55.17 -86.01 5.20
C ARG A 246 55.32 -84.57 5.71
N SER A 247 56.50 -84.25 6.24
CA SER A 247 56.89 -82.87 6.55
C SER A 247 58.21 -82.50 5.87
N LEU A 248 58.15 -82.18 4.58
CA LEU A 248 59.05 -81.28 3.81
C LEU A 248 58.22 -80.90 2.56
N ALA A 249 57.97 -79.67 2.13
CA ALA A 249 58.55 -78.37 2.38
C ALA A 249 57.49 -77.27 2.10
N LEU A 250 57.67 -76.10 2.75
CA LEU A 250 57.08 -74.82 2.33
C LEU A 250 58.04 -74.17 1.29
N PRO A 251 57.59 -73.26 0.40
CA PRO A 251 57.35 -71.89 0.87
C PRO A 251 56.14 -71.16 0.27
N THR A 252 55.50 -70.42 1.16
CA THR A 252 54.97 -69.05 1.09
C THR A 252 54.88 -68.37 -0.27
N GLY A 253 53.66 -67.93 -0.61
CA GLY A 253 53.37 -66.89 -1.59
C GLY A 253 52.09 -66.14 -1.21
N THR A 254 52.25 -65.04 -0.46
CA THR A 254 51.36 -63.87 -0.39
C THR A 254 50.80 -63.53 -1.79
N PHE A 255 49.50 -63.32 -2.03
CA PHE A 255 48.78 -62.09 -1.72
C PHE A 255 47.28 -62.29 -2.03
N PHE A 256 46.39 -62.11 -1.04
CA PHE A 256 44.99 -61.77 -1.32
C PHE A 256 44.86 -60.26 -1.28
N HIS A 257 44.81 -59.62 -2.45
CA HIS A 257 44.16 -58.32 -2.63
C HIS A 257 42.79 -58.58 -3.26
N PRO A 258 41.67 -58.28 -2.59
CA PRO A 258 40.37 -58.29 -3.25
C PRO A 258 40.20 -56.94 -3.96
N ASN A 259 40.60 -56.84 -5.23
CA ASN A 259 40.11 -55.81 -6.18
C ASN A 259 40.69 -56.01 -7.59
N ARG A 260 40.04 -56.84 -8.43
CA ARG A 260 39.68 -56.54 -9.83
C ARG A 260 38.95 -57.73 -10.46
N PRO A 261 38.04 -57.50 -11.42
CA PRO A 261 37.12 -58.50 -11.95
C PRO A 261 37.80 -59.27 -13.08
N GLU A 262 37.72 -60.59 -13.05
CA GLU A 262 37.99 -61.40 -14.25
C GLU A 262 36.90 -62.44 -14.49
N GLU A 263 36.61 -62.52 -15.78
CA GLU A 263 35.71 -63.40 -16.51
C GLU A 263 36.08 -64.89 -16.37
N PRO A 264 35.17 -65.81 -16.69
CA PRO A 264 35.34 -67.22 -16.39
C PRO A 264 36.26 -67.87 -17.43
N LYS A 265 37.16 -68.74 -16.98
CA LYS A 265 37.68 -69.81 -17.81
C LYS A 265 37.37 -71.14 -17.14
N GLU A 266 36.59 -71.90 -17.91
CA GLU A 266 36.34 -73.31 -17.79
C GLU A 266 37.65 -74.07 -17.66
N GLU A 267 37.74 -75.00 -16.72
CA GLU A 267 38.62 -76.15 -16.86
C GLU A 267 37.89 -77.40 -16.41
N LYS A 268 37.96 -78.37 -17.32
CA LYS A 268 37.22 -79.62 -17.38
C LYS A 268 37.75 -80.62 -16.36
N GLN A 269 36.88 -81.58 -16.10
CA GLN A 269 37.11 -82.88 -15.49
C GLN A 269 38.43 -83.52 -15.93
N GLU A 270 39.10 -84.18 -14.99
CA GLU A 270 39.71 -85.49 -15.25
C GLU A 270 39.70 -86.29 -13.94
N GLU A 271 38.83 -87.29 -13.90
CA GLU A 271 38.92 -88.45 -13.02
C GLU A 271 40.01 -89.39 -13.55
N LYS A 272 40.76 -90.01 -12.63
CA LYS A 272 41.35 -91.36 -12.72
C LYS A 272 41.89 -91.69 -11.32
N GLU A 273 41.18 -92.53 -10.58
CA GLU A 273 41.45 -93.97 -10.46
C GLU A 273 42.89 -94.27 -10.03
N GLU A 274 43.08 -94.54 -8.74
CA GLU A 274 44.08 -95.50 -8.28
C GLU A 274 43.47 -96.33 -7.14
N GLU A 275 43.12 -97.58 -7.47
CA GLU A 275 42.85 -98.64 -6.51
C GLU A 275 44.16 -99.32 -6.05
N PRO A 276 44.15 -100.01 -4.91
CA PRO A 276 45.32 -100.25 -4.08
C PRO A 276 46.00 -101.59 -4.38
N LYS A 277 47.33 -101.68 -4.29
CA LYS A 277 48.00 -102.95 -4.00
C LYS A 277 49.20 -102.79 -3.08
N GLU A 278 48.98 -103.28 -1.86
CA GLU A 278 49.88 -104.12 -1.06
C GLU A 278 51.34 -103.68 -0.93
N GLU A 279 51.66 -103.01 0.18
CA GLU A 279 52.97 -103.15 0.81
C GLU A 279 52.80 -103.83 2.18
N LYS A 280 53.41 -105.01 2.26
CA LYS A 280 53.51 -105.84 3.45
C LYS A 280 54.30 -105.10 4.52
N LYS A 281 53.78 -105.16 5.74
CA LYS A 281 54.43 -104.70 6.96
C LYS A 281 55.61 -105.60 7.36
N GLU A 282 56.68 -104.90 7.75
CA GLU A 282 57.44 -105.02 9.01
C GLU A 282 58.41 -106.22 9.17
N GLU A 283 59.69 -105.82 9.22
CA GLU A 283 60.68 -106.03 10.31
C GLU A 283 61.03 -107.47 10.76
N MET A 284 62.33 -107.77 10.72
CA MET A 284 62.90 -108.93 11.38
C MET A 284 64.26 -108.59 12.01
N GLN A 285 64.28 -108.31 13.32
CA GLN A 285 65.44 -108.51 14.19
C GLN A 285 64.99 -109.09 15.55
N GLN A 286 65.41 -110.36 15.77
CA GLN A 286 66.02 -110.95 16.99
C GLN A 286 65.26 -110.83 18.33
N GLN A 287 65.15 -111.83 19.22
CA GLN A 287 65.85 -113.10 19.43
C GLN A 287 65.05 -113.95 20.47
N GLU A 288 64.98 -115.25 20.21
CA GLU A 288 65.09 -116.44 21.09
C GLU A 288 64.30 -116.66 22.42
N GLY A 289 63.74 -117.88 22.55
CA GLY A 289 63.38 -118.54 23.82
C GLY A 289 62.11 -119.41 23.77
N PRO A 290 62.17 -120.77 23.86
CA PRO A 290 61.17 -121.66 23.27
C PRO A 290 60.09 -122.21 24.23
N GLY A 291 58.83 -122.32 23.77
CA GLY A 291 57.78 -123.12 24.42
C GLY A 291 56.33 -122.80 24.01
N LEU A 292 55.68 -123.73 23.30
CA LEU A 292 54.25 -123.78 22.88
C LEU A 292 53.77 -122.80 21.77
N PRO A 293 54.06 -123.09 20.48
CA PRO A 293 53.74 -122.23 19.33
C PRO A 293 52.26 -122.15 18.90
N HIS A 294 51.33 -122.92 19.47
CA HIS A 294 49.96 -122.99 18.92
C HIS A 294 48.93 -122.05 19.62
N MET A 295 48.99 -121.91 20.94
CA MET A 295 47.99 -121.12 21.70
C MET A 295 48.21 -119.61 21.64
N ASN A 296 49.47 -119.16 21.57
CA ASN A 296 49.80 -117.74 21.44
C ASN A 296 49.46 -117.20 20.03
N LEU A 297 49.67 -118.01 19.00
CA LEU A 297 49.31 -117.67 17.62
C LEU A 297 47.78 -117.58 17.44
N LEU A 298 47.03 -118.49 18.06
CA LEU A 298 45.56 -118.45 17.98
C LEU A 298 44.99 -117.21 18.71
N THR A 299 45.54 -116.87 19.88
CA THR A 299 45.13 -115.70 20.66
C THR A 299 45.47 -114.38 19.95
N THR A 300 46.61 -114.30 19.25
CA THR A 300 46.95 -113.13 18.42
C THR A 300 46.05 -113.04 17.19
N VAL A 301 45.72 -114.16 16.52
CA VAL A 301 44.79 -114.17 15.38
C VAL A 301 43.39 -113.67 15.78
N PHE A 302 42.83 -114.13 16.91
CA PHE A 302 41.52 -113.64 17.36
C PHE A 302 41.54 -112.15 17.75
N ARG A 303 42.63 -111.67 18.35
CA ARG A 303 42.82 -110.25 18.67
C ARG A 303 42.88 -109.39 17.41
N LEU A 304 43.71 -109.80 16.44
CA LEU A 304 43.85 -109.13 15.14
C LEU A 304 42.55 -109.11 14.34
N ARG A 305 41.75 -110.19 14.38
CA ARG A 305 40.41 -110.21 13.77
C ARG A 305 39.44 -109.23 14.42
N ARG A 306 39.46 -109.11 15.75
CA ARG A 306 38.62 -108.14 16.46
C ARG A 306 39.07 -106.69 16.21
N GLU A 307 40.37 -106.47 16.11
CA GLU A 307 40.96 -105.17 15.74
C GLU A 307 40.65 -104.80 14.29
N LEU A 308 40.73 -105.76 13.36
CA LEU A 308 40.31 -105.58 11.96
C LEU A 308 38.82 -105.22 11.88
N HIS A 309 37.95 -105.94 12.60
CA HIS A 309 36.52 -105.64 12.61
C HIS A 309 36.22 -104.25 13.21
N ARG A 310 36.90 -103.86 14.29
CA ARG A 310 36.77 -102.50 14.85
C ARG A 310 37.28 -101.43 13.89
N ALA A 311 38.37 -101.70 13.16
CA ALA A 311 38.90 -100.79 12.15
C ALA A 311 37.95 -100.66 10.94
N GLU A 312 37.31 -101.76 10.54
CA GLU A 312 36.26 -101.78 9.50
C GLU A 312 35.04 -100.97 9.94
N GLU A 313 34.54 -101.15 11.16
CA GLU A 313 33.44 -100.33 11.71
C GLU A 313 33.81 -98.83 11.84
N GLN A 314 35.05 -98.52 12.21
CA GLN A 314 35.52 -97.14 12.24
C GLN A 314 35.62 -96.56 10.83
N ARG A 315 36.04 -97.37 9.84
CA ARG A 315 36.06 -96.99 8.44
C ARG A 315 34.65 -96.68 7.95
N THR A 316 33.65 -97.55 8.19
CA THR A 316 32.27 -97.28 7.77
C THR A 316 31.72 -96.00 8.40
N ARG A 317 31.88 -95.82 9.72
CA ARG A 317 31.49 -94.58 10.41
C ARG A 317 32.20 -93.33 9.87
N SER A 318 33.48 -93.43 9.53
CA SER A 318 34.24 -92.31 8.96
C SER A 318 33.78 -91.94 7.55
N VAL A 319 33.36 -92.93 6.76
CA VAL A 319 32.79 -92.74 5.42
C VAL A 319 31.42 -92.08 5.54
N GLU A 320 30.55 -92.56 6.43
CA GLU A 320 29.24 -91.95 6.71
C GLU A 320 29.38 -90.47 7.13
N VAL A 321 30.28 -90.15 8.08
CA VAL A 321 30.53 -88.76 8.50
C VAL A 321 31.12 -87.91 7.36
N LYS A 322 31.97 -88.49 6.50
CA LYS A 322 32.51 -87.79 5.32
C LYS A 322 31.39 -87.43 4.35
N GLU A 323 30.49 -88.37 4.05
CA GLU A 323 29.33 -88.15 3.18
C GLU A 323 28.40 -87.08 3.76
N GLU A 324 28.11 -87.13 5.08
CA GLU A 324 27.32 -86.09 5.75
C GLU A 324 27.97 -84.70 5.67
N LEU A 325 29.30 -84.61 5.86
CA LEU A 325 30.04 -83.36 5.74
C LEU A 325 30.08 -82.85 4.28
N GLU A 326 30.18 -83.74 3.31
CA GLU A 326 30.14 -83.40 1.88
C GLU A 326 28.77 -82.85 1.49
N LEU A 327 27.68 -83.46 1.97
CA LEU A 327 26.32 -82.95 1.80
C LEU A 327 26.16 -81.56 2.43
N ARG A 328 26.63 -81.35 3.67
CA ARG A 328 26.61 -80.03 4.32
C ARG A 328 27.45 -79.00 3.57
N CYS A 329 28.61 -79.38 3.03
CA CYS A 329 29.43 -78.49 2.21
C CYS A 329 28.73 -78.14 0.89
N ALA A 330 28.03 -79.09 0.27
CA ALA A 330 27.24 -78.84 -0.94
C ALA A 330 26.08 -77.85 -0.67
N GLN A 331 25.37 -78.02 0.45
CA GLN A 331 24.32 -77.11 0.91
C GLN A 331 24.86 -75.68 1.14
N LEU A 332 25.92 -75.52 1.94
CA LEU A 332 26.54 -74.21 2.21
C LEU A 332 27.07 -73.53 0.93
N LYS A 333 27.59 -74.29 -0.03
CA LYS A 333 27.98 -73.77 -1.36
C LYS A 333 26.77 -73.27 -2.14
N GLY A 334 25.63 -73.94 -2.04
CA GLY A 334 24.34 -73.51 -2.60
C GLY A 334 23.88 -72.18 -1.97
N ASP A 335 23.84 -72.12 -0.64
CA ASP A 335 23.43 -70.93 0.11
C ASP A 335 24.33 -69.73 -0.22
N ALA A 336 25.65 -69.92 -0.27
CA ALA A 336 26.59 -68.87 -0.66
C ALA A 336 26.35 -68.33 -2.09
N LYS A 337 25.91 -69.19 -3.03
CA LYS A 337 25.53 -68.75 -4.38
C LYS A 337 24.24 -67.93 -4.34
N ILE A 338 23.24 -68.36 -3.56
CA ILE A 338 21.98 -67.64 -3.38
C ILE A 338 22.24 -66.26 -2.77
N TYR A 339 23.01 -66.16 -1.68
CA TYR A 339 23.36 -64.87 -1.06
C TYR A 339 24.11 -63.94 -2.01
N ARG A 340 25.03 -64.47 -2.85
CA ARG A 340 25.70 -63.64 -3.87
C ARG A 340 24.73 -63.12 -4.91
N GLN A 341 23.77 -63.93 -5.34
CA GLN A 341 22.75 -63.51 -6.30
C GLN A 341 21.82 -62.45 -5.69
N GLN A 342 21.38 -62.65 -4.43
CA GLN A 342 20.59 -61.69 -3.67
C GLN A 342 21.33 -60.36 -3.48
N ASN A 343 22.62 -60.39 -3.14
CA ASN A 343 23.45 -59.18 -3.05
C ASN A 343 23.57 -58.46 -4.40
N LYS A 344 23.78 -59.18 -5.50
CA LYS A 344 23.81 -58.59 -6.85
C LYS A 344 22.47 -57.93 -7.21
N GLN A 345 21.35 -58.56 -6.86
CA GLN A 345 20.03 -57.97 -7.09
C GLN A 345 19.80 -56.72 -6.24
N THR A 346 20.19 -56.76 -4.97
CA THR A 346 20.11 -55.61 -4.04
C THR A 346 20.95 -54.44 -4.55
N LEU A 347 22.15 -54.69 -5.05
CA LEU A 347 23.01 -53.64 -5.64
C LEU A 347 22.35 -52.99 -6.87
N ARG A 348 21.74 -53.78 -7.76
CA ARG A 348 21.01 -53.25 -8.93
C ARG A 348 19.82 -52.37 -8.51
N GLN A 349 19.07 -52.80 -7.50
CA GLN A 349 17.97 -52.00 -6.93
C GLN A 349 18.49 -50.69 -6.33
N LEU A 350 19.63 -50.71 -5.64
CA LEU A 350 20.25 -49.49 -5.12
C LEU A 350 20.69 -48.54 -6.24
N GLU A 351 21.24 -49.06 -7.34
CA GLU A 351 21.60 -48.25 -8.53
C GLU A 351 20.37 -47.61 -9.18
N GLU A 352 19.24 -48.33 -9.26
CA GLU A 352 17.95 -47.79 -9.70
C GLU A 352 17.48 -46.63 -8.82
N VAL A 353 17.49 -46.82 -7.50
CA VAL A 353 17.11 -45.78 -6.52
C VAL A 353 18.02 -44.56 -6.63
N ILE A 354 19.34 -44.75 -6.81
CA ILE A 354 20.28 -43.65 -7.01
C ILE A 354 19.94 -42.87 -8.29
N ARG A 355 19.68 -43.56 -9.40
CA ARG A 355 19.29 -42.92 -10.66
C ARG A 355 18.00 -42.13 -10.55
N GLU A 356 16.98 -42.68 -9.88
CA GLU A 356 15.71 -42.00 -9.65
C GLU A 356 15.87 -40.78 -8.76
N ARG A 357 16.67 -40.91 -7.69
CA ARG A 357 17.03 -39.77 -6.82
C ARG A 357 17.72 -38.67 -7.62
N ASP A 358 18.73 -39.01 -8.41
CA ASP A 358 19.50 -38.03 -9.17
C ASP A 358 18.62 -37.33 -10.21
N LYS A 359 17.73 -38.07 -10.89
CA LYS A 359 16.72 -37.50 -11.79
C LYS A 359 15.75 -36.56 -11.06
N ALA A 360 15.31 -36.92 -9.85
CA ALA A 360 14.43 -36.07 -9.04
C ALA A 360 15.14 -34.79 -8.56
N LEU A 361 16.45 -34.89 -8.26
CA LEU A 361 17.27 -33.74 -7.89
C LEU A 361 17.46 -32.79 -9.07
N THR A 362 17.75 -33.29 -10.28
CA THR A 362 17.89 -32.45 -11.48
C THR A 362 16.57 -31.78 -11.84
N SER A 363 15.44 -32.50 -11.83
CA SER A 363 14.14 -31.90 -12.13
C SER A 363 13.75 -30.82 -11.10
N ARG A 364 14.10 -31.03 -9.82
CA ARG A 364 13.89 -30.02 -8.79
C ARG A 364 14.75 -28.78 -9.03
N ALA A 365 16.01 -28.96 -9.43
CA ALA A 365 16.91 -27.85 -9.74
C ALA A 365 16.42 -27.03 -10.95
N GLU A 366 15.93 -27.70 -12.01
CA GLU A 366 15.32 -27.05 -13.18
C GLU A 366 14.11 -26.21 -12.78
N GLN A 367 13.18 -26.77 -12.01
CA GLN A 367 12.00 -26.03 -11.51
C GLN A 367 12.37 -24.83 -10.62
N GLN A 368 13.42 -24.96 -9.81
CA GLN A 368 13.92 -23.85 -8.99
C GLN A 368 14.51 -22.73 -9.85
N GLU A 369 15.22 -23.06 -10.92
CA GLU A 369 15.76 -22.09 -11.86
C GLU A 369 14.67 -21.38 -12.65
N GLU A 370 13.65 -22.12 -13.13
CA GLU A 370 12.46 -21.53 -13.75
C GLU A 370 11.75 -20.55 -12.80
N ALA A 371 11.56 -20.95 -11.54
CA ALA A 371 10.98 -20.07 -10.53
C ALA A 371 11.83 -18.81 -10.28
N ARG A 372 13.16 -18.95 -10.31
CA ARG A 372 14.10 -17.82 -10.18
C ARG A 372 13.94 -16.81 -11.33
N LEU A 373 13.85 -17.30 -12.57
CA LEU A 373 13.67 -16.46 -13.75
C LEU A 373 12.32 -15.74 -13.73
N LEU A 374 11.23 -16.46 -13.43
CA LEU A 374 9.89 -15.86 -13.34
C LEU A 374 9.81 -14.79 -12.22
N LEU A 375 10.50 -14.99 -11.10
CA LEU A 375 10.59 -13.97 -10.06
C LEU A 375 11.32 -12.71 -10.54
N GLN A 376 12.41 -12.86 -11.30
CA GLN A 376 13.14 -11.73 -11.88
C GLN A 376 12.27 -10.96 -12.88
N GLU A 377 11.56 -11.66 -13.78
CA GLU A 377 10.64 -11.04 -14.72
C GLU A 377 9.51 -10.29 -13.99
N LYS A 378 8.92 -10.90 -12.96
CA LYS A 378 7.91 -10.26 -12.11
C LYS A 378 8.46 -8.98 -11.46
N ASP A 379 9.69 -8.98 -11.00
CA ASP A 379 10.32 -7.80 -10.40
C ASP A 379 10.63 -6.71 -11.43
N GLN A 380 10.99 -7.07 -12.67
CA GLN A 380 11.10 -6.12 -13.78
C GLN A 380 9.75 -5.48 -14.11
N TYR A 381 8.65 -6.26 -14.16
CA TYR A 381 7.32 -5.69 -14.38
C TYR A 381 6.86 -4.80 -13.23
N ARG A 382 7.16 -5.15 -11.98
CA ARG A 382 6.90 -4.29 -10.82
C ARG A 382 7.61 -2.95 -10.94
N GLU A 383 8.86 -2.96 -11.41
CA GLU A 383 9.63 -1.74 -11.64
C GLU A 383 9.01 -0.88 -12.75
N GLN A 384 8.63 -1.47 -13.89
CA GLN A 384 7.93 -0.75 -14.97
C GLN A 384 6.61 -0.12 -14.50
N VAL A 385 5.83 -0.86 -13.70
CA VAL A 385 4.57 -0.35 -13.14
C VAL A 385 4.83 0.84 -12.21
N ARG A 386 5.86 0.78 -11.35
CA ARG A 386 6.23 1.92 -10.49
C ARG A 386 6.61 3.15 -11.32
N GLN A 387 7.45 2.98 -12.34
CA GLN A 387 7.87 4.07 -13.23
C GLN A 387 6.69 4.71 -13.96
N LEU A 388 5.79 3.91 -14.52
CA LEU A 388 4.59 4.42 -15.20
C LEU A 388 3.65 5.14 -14.22
N THR A 389 3.52 4.63 -12.99
CA THR A 389 2.71 5.26 -11.94
C THR A 389 3.30 6.61 -11.56
N GLU A 390 4.62 6.71 -11.37
CA GLU A 390 5.30 7.98 -11.07
C GLU A 390 5.18 8.99 -12.20
N GLN A 391 5.28 8.54 -13.46
CA GLN A 391 5.08 9.39 -14.64
C GLN A 391 3.64 9.92 -14.69
N SER A 392 2.65 9.05 -14.46
CA SER A 392 1.24 9.43 -14.39
C SER A 392 0.97 10.46 -13.30
N ASP A 393 1.44 10.21 -12.07
CA ASP A 393 1.28 11.14 -10.93
C ASP A 393 1.96 12.49 -11.22
N ARG A 394 3.15 12.49 -11.85
CA ARG A 394 3.85 13.71 -12.25
C ARG A 394 3.06 14.51 -13.27
N LEU A 395 2.53 13.86 -14.30
CA LEU A 395 1.73 14.51 -15.34
C LEU A 395 0.44 15.09 -14.77
N GLU A 396 -0.23 14.37 -13.87
CA GLU A 396 -1.44 14.85 -13.20
C GLU A 396 -1.15 16.12 -12.37
N LEU A 397 -0.06 16.14 -11.60
CA LEU A 397 0.36 17.33 -10.85
C LEU A 397 0.71 18.52 -11.76
N LEU A 398 1.39 18.28 -12.89
CA LEU A 398 1.71 19.34 -13.86
C LEU A 398 0.45 19.90 -14.52
N LEU A 399 -0.53 19.06 -14.81
CA LEU A 399 -1.81 19.47 -15.37
C LEU A 399 -2.58 20.38 -14.41
N LEU A 400 -2.58 20.07 -13.11
CA LEU A 400 -3.24 20.92 -12.11
C LEU A 400 -2.54 22.27 -11.95
N LYS A 401 -1.20 22.29 -11.98
CA LYS A 401 -0.41 23.52 -11.91
C LYS A 401 -0.69 24.45 -13.08
N THR A 402 -0.67 23.89 -14.28
CA THR A 402 -0.94 24.65 -15.51
C THR A 402 -2.38 25.17 -15.55
N GLN A 403 -3.37 24.38 -15.12
CA GLN A 403 -4.76 24.85 -14.94
C GLN A 403 -4.86 26.00 -13.92
N GLY A 404 -4.10 25.92 -12.82
CA GLY A 404 -4.03 26.98 -11.82
C GLY A 404 -3.46 28.28 -12.36
N GLU A 405 -2.36 28.22 -13.10
CA GLU A 405 -1.72 29.36 -13.77
C GLU A 405 -2.65 29.98 -14.83
N GLU A 406 -3.30 29.14 -15.64
CA GLU A 406 -4.26 29.59 -16.64
C GLU A 406 -5.42 30.36 -15.99
N LEU A 407 -6.01 29.85 -14.91
CA LEU A 407 -7.08 30.55 -14.20
C LEU A 407 -6.59 31.87 -13.60
N GLN A 408 -5.37 31.93 -13.08
CA GLN A 408 -4.79 33.19 -12.57
C GLN A 408 -4.64 34.23 -13.69
N LEU A 409 -4.09 33.83 -14.84
CA LEU A 409 -3.92 34.70 -16.00
C LEU A 409 -5.28 35.18 -16.53
N ARG A 410 -6.26 34.28 -16.68
CA ARG A 410 -7.64 34.64 -17.07
C ARG A 410 -8.25 35.64 -16.09
N THR A 411 -7.99 35.51 -14.80
CA THR A 411 -8.50 36.43 -13.76
C THR A 411 -7.80 37.79 -13.81
N ARG A 412 -6.48 37.82 -14.06
CA ARG A 412 -5.73 39.07 -14.26
C ARG A 412 -6.19 39.81 -15.52
N LEU A 413 -6.35 39.09 -16.63
CA LEU A 413 -6.85 39.64 -17.89
C LEU A 413 -8.22 40.30 -17.67
N ARG A 414 -9.16 39.61 -17.03
CA ARG A 414 -10.49 40.17 -16.72
C ARG A 414 -10.41 41.45 -15.90
N ARG A 415 -9.51 41.53 -14.91
CA ARG A 415 -9.32 42.74 -14.09
C ARG A 415 -8.80 43.91 -14.94
N ILE A 416 -7.80 43.68 -15.78
CA ILE A 416 -7.26 44.71 -16.69
C ILE A 416 -8.35 45.19 -17.66
N THR A 417 -9.08 44.26 -18.28
CA THR A 417 -10.17 44.56 -19.21
C THR A 417 -11.30 45.34 -18.53
N CYS A 418 -11.70 44.97 -17.30
CA CYS A 418 -12.75 45.69 -16.56
C CYS A 418 -12.32 47.11 -16.16
N ASN A 419 -11.03 47.30 -15.83
CA ASN A 419 -10.48 48.61 -15.49
C ASN A 419 -10.38 49.52 -16.73
N SER A 420 -10.06 48.96 -17.91
CA SER A 420 -10.05 49.71 -19.19
C SER A 420 -11.44 50.29 -19.51
N TYR A 421 -12.49 49.47 -19.40
CA TYR A 421 -13.87 49.92 -19.66
C TYR A 421 -14.41 50.92 -18.63
N GLN A 422 -13.90 50.89 -17.39
CA GLN A 422 -14.22 51.94 -16.40
C GLN A 422 -13.50 53.25 -16.71
N CYS A 423 -12.28 53.18 -17.25
CA CYS A 423 -11.51 54.35 -17.66
C CYS A 423 -12.19 55.04 -18.87
N GLU A 424 -12.49 54.31 -19.94
CA GLU A 424 -13.14 54.85 -21.16
C GLU A 424 -14.51 55.48 -20.86
N ARG A 425 -15.30 54.89 -19.96
CA ARG A 425 -16.61 55.42 -19.58
C ARG A 425 -16.55 56.66 -18.70
N SER A 426 -15.43 56.89 -18.02
CA SER A 426 -15.20 58.11 -17.23
C SER A 426 -14.80 59.29 -18.13
N VAL A 427 -14.16 59.01 -19.28
CA VAL A 427 -13.81 60.04 -20.28
C VAL A 427 -15.01 60.40 -21.17
N SER A 428 -15.88 59.43 -21.49
CA SER A 428 -17.08 59.66 -22.30
C SER A 428 -18.23 60.38 -21.57
N SER A 429 -18.21 60.47 -20.23
CA SER A 429 -19.24 61.20 -19.48
C SER A 429 -19.07 62.73 -19.48
N GLU A 430 -17.99 63.27 -20.06
CA GLU A 430 -17.74 64.71 -20.16
C GLU A 430 -18.00 65.29 -21.56
N GLU A 431 -18.32 64.46 -22.56
CA GLU A 431 -18.53 64.90 -23.95
C GLU A 431 -19.82 64.33 -24.56
N GLU A 432 -20.99 64.82 -24.14
CA GLU A 432 -22.25 64.63 -24.87
C GLU A 432 -23.09 65.92 -24.75
N GLU A 433 -22.74 66.95 -25.53
CA GLU A 433 -23.73 67.86 -26.13
C GLU A 433 -23.51 67.84 -27.65
N GLU A 434 -24.55 67.48 -28.40
CA GLU A 434 -24.60 67.53 -29.87
C GLU A 434 -24.38 68.97 -30.42
N PRO A 435 -24.09 69.10 -31.72
CA PRO A 435 -25.21 69.50 -32.60
C PRO A 435 -25.27 68.75 -33.93
N THR A 436 -26.52 68.63 -34.38
CA THR A 436 -27.03 68.16 -35.66
C THR A 436 -26.66 69.02 -36.88
N ASP A 437 -26.63 68.33 -38.04
CA ASP A 437 -26.94 68.74 -39.42
C ASP A 437 -25.99 69.65 -40.22
N SER A 438 -25.47 69.11 -41.33
CA SER A 438 -25.83 69.55 -42.70
C SER A 438 -25.13 68.71 -43.80
N ALA A 439 -25.68 68.82 -45.00
CA ALA A 439 -25.65 67.85 -46.08
C ALA A 439 -24.50 67.99 -47.10
N ALA A 440 -24.44 66.95 -47.97
CA ALA A 440 -24.10 66.97 -49.39
C ALA A 440 -22.64 66.72 -49.86
N LYS A 441 -22.51 65.60 -50.59
CA LYS A 441 -21.82 65.38 -51.89
C LYS A 441 -20.37 65.85 -52.11
N GLY A 442 -19.57 64.91 -52.63
CA GLY A 442 -18.42 65.16 -53.53
C GLY A 442 -17.18 64.40 -53.08
N SER A 443 -16.90 63.22 -53.65
CA SER A 443 -15.92 63.06 -54.74
C SER A 443 -14.49 63.47 -54.35
N SER A 444 -13.58 62.50 -54.21
CA SER A 444 -12.42 62.28 -55.10
C SER A 444 -11.36 61.41 -54.38
N GLU A 445 -11.22 60.18 -54.88
CA GLU A 445 -9.98 59.59 -55.41
C GLU A 445 -8.65 60.29 -55.06
N GLU A 446 -7.70 59.57 -54.43
CA GLU A 446 -6.37 59.32 -55.01
C GLU A 446 -5.50 58.37 -54.15
N VAL A 447 -5.10 57.28 -54.81
CA VAL A 447 -3.75 56.70 -54.91
C VAL A 447 -3.07 56.13 -53.65
N ARG A 448 -3.03 54.80 -53.65
CA ARG A 448 -1.96 53.95 -53.09
C ARG A 448 -0.81 53.82 -54.08
N SER A 449 0.42 54.03 -53.60
CA SER A 449 1.70 53.48 -54.10
C SER A 449 2.60 53.35 -52.85
N GLY A 450 3.31 52.28 -52.50
CA GLY A 450 3.77 51.12 -53.26
C GLY A 450 5.25 51.25 -53.60
N THR A 451 6.16 50.93 -52.66
CA THR A 451 7.57 50.47 -52.83
C THR A 451 8.02 49.94 -51.44
N SER A 452 8.43 48.70 -51.19
CA SER A 452 9.54 47.86 -51.67
C SER A 452 10.93 48.47 -51.49
N GLY A 453 11.76 47.86 -50.65
CA GLY A 453 13.18 48.18 -50.49
C GLY A 453 13.82 47.42 -49.34
N GLU A 454 14.32 46.22 -49.64
CA GLU A 454 15.27 45.45 -48.82
C GLU A 454 16.64 46.17 -48.78
N ASN A 455 17.34 46.15 -47.63
CA ASN A 455 18.68 45.55 -47.50
C ASN A 455 19.34 45.78 -46.13
N GLU A 456 20.19 44.80 -45.83
CA GLU A 456 20.95 44.46 -44.63
C GLU A 456 22.14 45.38 -44.31
N GLU A 457 22.54 45.43 -43.03
CA GLU A 457 23.86 45.03 -42.48
C GLU A 457 23.87 45.38 -40.97
N ALA A 458 23.95 44.40 -40.07
CA ALA A 458 25.15 43.76 -39.53
C ALA A 458 25.77 44.50 -38.31
N ALA A 459 25.65 43.87 -37.12
CA ALA A 459 26.69 43.89 -36.10
C ALA A 459 26.53 42.64 -35.23
N ALA A 460 27.49 41.72 -35.39
CA ALA A 460 27.65 40.49 -34.65
C ALA A 460 28.32 40.72 -33.28
N HIS A 461 27.99 39.88 -32.31
CA HIS A 461 29.02 39.26 -31.46
C HIS A 461 28.67 37.79 -31.20
N GLN A 462 29.55 36.93 -31.74
CA GLN A 462 29.74 35.51 -31.48
C GLN A 462 30.20 35.29 -30.02
N GLN A 463 30.06 34.13 -29.37
CA GLN A 463 30.67 32.81 -29.64
C GLN A 463 29.96 31.77 -28.74
N GLN A 464 29.33 30.72 -29.29
CA GLN A 464 29.82 29.32 -29.45
C GLN A 464 30.11 28.58 -28.12
N LEU A 465 29.29 27.58 -27.71
CA LEU A 465 29.37 26.12 -28.02
C LEU A 465 30.62 25.47 -27.39
N SER A 466 30.63 24.34 -26.65
CA SER A 466 29.85 23.09 -26.73
C SER A 466 30.22 22.11 -25.58
N SER A 467 29.29 21.20 -25.24
CA SER A 467 29.43 19.78 -24.81
C SER A 467 30.51 19.33 -23.81
N SER A 468 30.11 18.54 -22.79
CA SER A 468 30.37 17.09 -22.68
C SER A 468 30.34 16.57 -21.23
N VAL A 469 30.17 15.25 -21.14
CA VAL A 469 30.05 14.34 -20.00
C VAL A 469 31.25 14.39 -19.04
N GLY A 470 30.98 14.19 -17.74
CA GLY A 470 31.99 13.75 -16.76
C GLY A 470 31.66 14.12 -15.32
N GLU A 471 31.28 13.13 -14.50
CA GLU A 471 31.55 13.14 -13.05
C GLU A 471 33.08 13.15 -12.82
N PRO A 472 33.59 13.71 -11.70
CA PRO A 472 33.68 12.93 -10.46
C PRO A 472 33.35 13.69 -9.17
N GLU A 473 32.93 12.89 -8.19
CA GLU A 473 33.11 12.99 -6.74
C GLU A 473 33.66 14.30 -6.15
N SER A 474 32.87 14.92 -5.26
CA SER A 474 33.43 15.56 -4.06
C SER A 474 32.47 15.44 -2.89
N GLU A 475 33.00 14.86 -1.81
CA GLU A 475 32.39 14.74 -0.51
C GLU A 475 32.14 16.11 0.10
N HIS A 476 30.87 16.46 0.35
CA HIS A 476 30.53 17.47 1.35
C HIS A 476 29.40 16.96 2.25
N LYS A 477 29.87 16.52 3.42
CA LYS A 477 29.15 16.28 4.67
C LYS A 477 28.25 17.48 5.00
N ALA A 478 26.94 17.26 5.05
CA ALA A 478 26.01 18.16 5.72
C ALA A 478 25.12 17.34 6.66
N SER A 479 25.56 17.29 7.92
CA SER A 479 24.72 16.92 9.05
C SER A 479 23.60 17.94 9.18
N ASN A 480 22.34 17.51 9.14
CA ASN A 480 21.24 18.24 9.77
C ASN A 480 20.15 17.25 10.17
N ALA A 481 20.25 16.81 11.42
CA ALA A 481 19.16 16.19 12.15
C ALA A 481 18.16 17.28 12.55
N ALA A 482 16.96 17.25 11.99
CA ALA A 482 15.85 18.06 12.46
C ALA A 482 14.90 17.18 13.30
N SER A 483 14.99 17.39 14.61
CA SER A 483 14.07 16.93 15.64
C SER A 483 12.71 17.59 15.42
N TRP A 484 11.65 16.81 15.25
CA TRP A 484 10.27 17.31 15.26
C TRP A 484 9.81 17.43 16.72
N GLN A 485 9.67 18.67 17.18
CA GLN A 485 9.03 19.00 18.44
C GLN A 485 7.61 19.47 18.13
N GLU A 486 6.65 18.79 18.73
CA GLU A 486 5.22 18.91 18.51
C GLU A 486 4.67 20.06 19.37
N GLU A 487 4.34 21.20 18.77
CA GLU A 487 3.62 22.27 19.45
C GLU A 487 2.11 22.12 19.22
N GLN A 488 1.42 21.74 20.30
CA GLN A 488 -0.03 21.77 20.43
C GLN A 488 -0.50 23.23 20.43
N THR A 489 -1.39 23.57 19.49
CA THR A 489 -2.13 24.83 19.51
C THR A 489 -3.54 24.58 20.05
N ASP A 490 -3.77 25.03 21.29
CA ASP A 490 -5.09 25.26 21.84
C ASP A 490 -5.51 26.71 21.50
N SER A 491 -6.57 26.90 20.71
CA SER A 491 -7.60 27.89 21.05
C SER A 491 -8.86 27.74 20.19
N CYS A 492 -9.97 27.80 20.90
CA CYS A 492 -11.33 27.45 20.54
C CYS A 492 -12.02 28.51 19.66
N LEU A 493 -12.78 28.08 18.63
CA LEU A 493 -14.03 28.74 18.25
C LEU A 493 -15.15 27.73 17.91
N ARG A 494 -15.97 27.53 18.94
CA ARG A 494 -17.40 27.20 18.99
C ARG A 494 -18.18 27.25 17.66
N GLY A 495 -18.78 26.11 17.28
CA GLY A 495 -19.88 26.02 16.32
C GLY A 495 -20.71 24.76 16.58
N ARG A 496 -21.89 24.92 17.21
CA ARG A 496 -22.78 23.84 17.66
C ARG A 496 -23.34 23.02 16.50
N LEU A 497 -23.24 21.69 16.59
CA LEU A 497 -24.21 20.78 15.97
C LEU A 497 -24.57 19.67 16.98
N ASN A 498 -25.83 19.70 17.44
CA ASN A 498 -26.43 18.67 18.26
C ASN A 498 -26.86 17.51 17.36
N PHE A 499 -26.24 16.34 17.52
CA PHE A 499 -26.84 15.06 17.16
C PHE A 499 -26.67 14.08 18.33
N PHE A 500 -27.74 13.88 19.08
CA PHE A 500 -27.86 12.80 20.06
C PHE A 500 -28.45 11.58 19.36
N TYR A 501 -27.69 10.48 19.24
CA TYR A 501 -28.21 9.13 19.40
C TYR A 501 -27.11 8.14 19.84
N ARG A 502 -27.09 7.91 21.15
CA ARG A 502 -27.08 6.60 21.84
C ARG A 502 -26.05 5.54 21.39
N ARG A 503 -24.85 5.64 21.97
CA ARG A 503 -23.83 4.58 22.08
C ARG A 503 -24.40 3.39 22.88
N LYS A 504 -24.70 2.25 22.23
CA LYS A 504 -24.93 0.98 22.95
C LYS A 504 -23.58 0.38 23.32
N ARG A 505 -23.41 0.24 24.64
CA ARG A 505 -22.28 -0.35 25.34
C ARG A 505 -22.46 -1.88 25.29
N ALA A 506 -21.58 -2.61 24.63
CA ALA A 506 -21.51 -4.06 24.76
C ALA A 506 -20.47 -4.39 25.85
N LEU A 507 -20.96 -4.95 26.95
CA LEU A 507 -20.19 -5.48 28.07
C LEU A 507 -19.77 -6.92 27.75
N ARG A 508 -18.49 -7.21 28.05
CA ARG A 508 -17.89 -8.49 28.48
C ARG A 508 -18.30 -9.79 27.78
N SER A 509 -17.30 -10.48 27.23
CA SER A 509 -17.04 -11.87 27.63
C SER A 509 -15.54 -12.15 27.56
N LYS A 510 -14.90 -12.26 28.73
CA LYS A 510 -13.61 -12.93 28.88
C LYS A 510 -13.93 -14.40 29.06
N PHE A 511 -13.50 -15.25 28.13
CA PHE A 511 -13.47 -16.68 28.36
C PHE A 511 -12.08 -17.02 28.89
N THR A 512 -12.02 -17.30 30.19
CA THR A 512 -10.86 -17.85 30.90
C THR A 512 -11.00 -19.38 30.88
N SER A 513 -10.13 -20.08 30.16
CA SER A 513 -9.89 -21.50 30.41
C SER A 513 -8.70 -21.64 31.36
N LYS A 514 -9.01 -21.84 32.64
CA LYS A 514 -8.26 -22.74 33.55
C LYS A 514 -8.42 -24.16 32.99
N GLU A 515 -7.49 -25.10 33.01
CA GLU A 515 -6.47 -25.52 33.97
C GLU A 515 -5.51 -26.46 33.23
N PHE A 516 -4.20 -26.39 33.49
CA PHE A 516 -3.34 -27.56 33.76
C PHE A 516 -1.97 -27.04 34.21
N THR A 517 -1.80 -26.93 35.53
CA THR A 517 -0.50 -26.86 36.19
C THR A 517 -0.13 -28.27 36.63
N ALA A 518 1.00 -28.77 36.14
CA ALA A 518 1.66 -29.95 36.71
C ALA A 518 3.17 -29.68 36.78
N GLY A 519 3.68 -29.71 38.02
CA GLY A 519 5.04 -30.14 38.34
C GLY A 519 6.18 -29.16 38.09
N ASN A 520 6.45 -28.31 39.09
CA ASN A 520 7.84 -27.98 39.41
C ASN A 520 8.51 -29.26 39.92
N LEU A 521 9.59 -29.67 39.28
CA LEU A 521 10.61 -30.52 39.86
C LEU A 521 11.92 -29.73 39.77
N ASP A 522 12.32 -29.23 40.93
CA ASP A 522 13.71 -28.94 41.23
C ASP A 522 14.53 -30.21 40.93
N ASP A 523 15.60 -30.08 40.16
CA ASP A 523 16.81 -30.81 40.51
C ASP A 523 18.03 -29.95 40.20
N SER A 524 18.71 -29.63 41.29
CA SER A 524 19.98 -28.96 41.36
C SER A 524 21.07 -29.98 41.08
N SER A 525 21.98 -29.67 40.17
CA SER A 525 23.36 -30.14 40.26
C SER A 525 24.28 -29.26 39.42
N ASP A 526 24.82 -28.24 40.09
CA ASP A 526 26.16 -27.72 39.80
C ASP A 526 27.17 -28.86 39.97
N ILE A 527 27.90 -29.21 38.90
CA ILE A 527 29.22 -29.83 39.01
C ILE A 527 30.14 -29.10 38.02
N THR A 528 30.89 -28.16 38.58
CA THR A 528 32.24 -27.81 38.13
C THR A 528 33.16 -29.01 38.36
N ASP A 529 33.92 -29.42 37.35
CA ASP A 529 35.33 -29.75 37.58
C ASP A 529 36.15 -29.76 36.29
N SER A 530 37.37 -29.28 36.47
CA SER A 530 38.47 -29.20 35.52
C SER A 530 39.13 -30.56 35.29
N ASP A 531 39.53 -30.82 34.04
CA ASP A 531 40.92 -31.16 33.64
C ASP A 531 41.06 -31.07 32.11
#